data_AF-A0A439CRG2-F1
#
_entry.id   AF-A0A439CRG2-F1
#
_cell.length_a   1.000
_cell.length_b   1.000
_cell.length_c   1.000
_cell.angle_alpha   90.00
_cell.angle_beta   90.00
_cell.angle_gamma   90.00
#
_symmetry.space_group_name_H-M   'P 1'
#
loop_
_entity.id
_entity.type
_entity.pdbx_description
1 polymer ?
#
loop_
_entity_poly.entity_id
_entity_poly.type
_entity_poly.pdbx_seq_one_letter_code
_entity_poly.pdbx_strand_id
1 'polypeptide(L)'
;MASTNIAKRLARFGSCDIGDALVKLDVPYGGFLQGIHMWSPAYRGGPCKVIGPAVTVRMVETSDPTPLKPPRHFADCNEPGKLMYIQQPKGLYSACWGGLMSTRAKALGALGVIIDGNMRDIQEHREMDYPVFARGSSILGSNTFTRASEVNVPLQVKGKLWILPGDIMVADADGVVVVRPSLLDKVVALCQERYDVDQKTLEALRNGAEMGETISRLRKKRLFTHDGANVALSRSAPSPDCVRPVGAGSSGEALRHDNACAKSALKRQQSIPASYYRGGTSRGIMLRREDLPSDQSQWDSIFLGCIGSPDPYGRQLDGMGGGISSLSKVCVVGRSSHPEADVDYTFVSLGIKNSQVDYSSNCGNMLSAVGPFAIDTGITSVEGAENDGEEVTVRIYNTNTNKIVHASFPVVDGEAAASGDFAIDGVAGSASPIQLQFIRPAGSRTGKLLPTGSTTDTFDGITATCLDAANPCVFVSASQLGVLGDLTPQQIDDHPTLKSTLESVRRAAAVKMGLAQTEDQTPGSVPKIAIVAPPADPSSSNIEVRAMSVGQPHKAIPVTVALAVAAAAKLKGTTVFESVVKGDSENSPTLIRHTSGVLGVDGKFSDSRELEYATVLRTARRLMEGKVFWK
;
A
#
# COMPACT_ATOMS: atom_id res chain seq x y z
N MET A 1 29.29 -9.58 -35.14
CA MET A 1 28.96 -11.03 -35.18
C MET A 1 28.40 -11.57 -33.85
N ALA A 2 28.89 -11.16 -32.68
CA ALA A 2 28.36 -11.65 -31.38
C ALA A 2 26.89 -11.21 -31.07
N SER A 3 26.52 -9.95 -31.34
CA SER A 3 25.15 -9.45 -31.10
C SER A 3 24.08 -10.19 -31.93
N THR A 4 24.41 -10.56 -33.17
CA THR A 4 23.52 -11.29 -34.09
C THR A 4 23.20 -12.72 -33.61
N ASN A 5 24.05 -13.31 -32.76
CA ASN A 5 23.82 -14.62 -32.14
C ASN A 5 22.86 -14.51 -30.95
N ILE A 6 23.00 -13.47 -30.13
CA ILE A 6 22.16 -13.24 -28.94
C ILE A 6 20.71 -12.94 -29.33
N ALA A 7 20.49 -12.02 -30.29
CA ALA A 7 19.15 -11.67 -30.75
C ALA A 7 18.38 -12.89 -31.28
N LYS A 8 19.03 -13.77 -32.05
CA LYS A 8 18.42 -15.00 -32.58
C LYS A 8 17.97 -15.97 -31.49
N ARG A 9 18.71 -16.05 -30.37
CA ARG A 9 18.41 -16.99 -29.28
C ARG A 9 17.21 -16.57 -28.44
N LEU A 10 17.03 -15.26 -28.23
CA LEU A 10 15.90 -14.71 -27.47
C LEU A 10 14.70 -14.29 -28.34
N ALA A 11 14.86 -14.19 -29.66
CA ALA A 11 13.82 -13.74 -30.59
C ALA A 11 12.48 -14.49 -30.43
N ARG A 12 12.54 -15.79 -30.09
CA ARG A 12 11.35 -16.65 -29.97
C ARG A 12 10.55 -16.49 -28.67
N PHE A 13 11.13 -15.85 -27.63
CA PHE A 13 10.53 -15.78 -26.29
C PHE A 13 10.09 -14.35 -25.97
N GLY A 14 8.85 -14.14 -25.53
CA GLY A 14 8.38 -12.81 -25.14
C GLY A 14 9.10 -12.25 -23.91
N SER A 15 8.99 -10.95 -23.67
CA SER A 15 9.51 -10.33 -22.44
C SER A 15 8.95 -10.98 -21.18
N CYS A 16 7.68 -11.42 -21.20
CA CYS A 16 7.03 -12.19 -20.12
C CYS A 16 7.74 -13.53 -19.83
N ASP A 17 8.07 -14.31 -20.87
CA ASP A 17 8.76 -15.60 -20.72
C ASP A 17 10.15 -15.43 -20.10
N ILE A 18 10.86 -14.40 -20.55
CA ILE A 18 12.20 -14.05 -20.08
C ILE A 18 12.15 -13.57 -18.63
N GLY A 19 11.17 -12.71 -18.29
CA GLY A 19 10.97 -12.21 -16.93
C GLY A 19 10.74 -13.34 -15.94
N ASP A 20 9.89 -14.31 -16.29
CA ASP A 20 9.63 -15.45 -15.42
C ASP A 20 10.83 -16.40 -15.28
N ALA A 21 11.63 -16.58 -16.34
CA ALA A 21 12.89 -17.31 -16.26
C ALA A 21 13.88 -16.61 -15.32
N LEU A 22 13.95 -15.28 -15.37
CA LEU A 22 14.80 -14.48 -14.47
C LEU A 22 14.31 -14.52 -13.02
N VAL A 23 13.00 -14.59 -12.76
CA VAL A 23 12.46 -14.81 -11.41
C VAL A 23 12.94 -16.15 -10.84
N LYS A 24 12.94 -17.22 -11.64
CA LYS A 24 13.49 -18.53 -11.22
C LYS A 24 15.00 -18.52 -10.96
N LEU A 25 15.72 -17.54 -11.51
CA LEU A 25 17.16 -17.36 -11.33
C LEU A 25 17.49 -16.34 -10.23
N ASP A 26 16.49 -15.96 -9.41
CA ASP A 26 16.61 -14.99 -8.31
C ASP A 26 17.12 -13.61 -8.76
N VAL A 27 16.88 -13.25 -10.02
CA VAL A 27 17.22 -11.91 -10.52
C VAL A 27 16.20 -10.91 -9.98
N PRO A 28 16.64 -9.80 -9.36
CA PRO A 28 15.74 -8.82 -8.77
C PRO A 28 14.63 -8.37 -9.72
N TYR A 29 13.37 -8.49 -9.27
CA TYR A 29 12.17 -8.14 -10.03
C TYR A 29 12.05 -8.84 -11.40
N GLY A 30 12.70 -10.00 -11.59
CA GLY A 30 12.73 -10.69 -12.88
C GLY A 30 13.39 -9.87 -14.00
N GLY A 31 14.26 -8.91 -13.66
CA GLY A 31 14.86 -8.00 -14.63
C GLY A 31 13.87 -7.04 -15.32
N PHE A 32 12.62 -6.98 -14.85
CA PHE A 32 11.57 -6.17 -15.48
C PHE A 32 11.72 -4.68 -15.15
N LEU A 33 11.72 -3.84 -16.18
CA LEU A 33 11.79 -2.38 -16.04
C LEU A 33 10.38 -1.80 -15.91
N GLN A 34 9.82 -1.89 -14.70
CA GLN A 34 8.44 -1.49 -14.41
C GLN A 34 8.14 -0.06 -14.83
N GLY A 35 7.02 0.11 -15.55
CA GLY A 35 6.46 1.41 -15.93
C GLY A 35 7.09 2.03 -17.17
N ILE A 36 7.94 1.30 -17.91
CA ILE A 36 8.41 1.69 -19.24
C ILE A 36 7.53 0.99 -20.28
N HIS A 37 6.90 1.76 -21.16
CA HIS A 37 5.95 1.28 -22.16
C HIS A 37 6.41 1.60 -23.57
N MET A 38 6.02 0.78 -24.55
CA MET A 38 6.23 1.08 -25.97
C MET A 38 5.33 2.23 -26.41
N TRP A 39 5.92 3.27 -27.00
CA TRP A 39 5.20 4.43 -27.55
C TRP A 39 5.24 4.48 -29.08
N SER A 40 6.33 4.00 -29.65
CA SER A 40 6.59 3.85 -31.08
C SER A 40 7.14 2.44 -31.34
N PRO A 41 6.72 1.74 -32.40
CA PRO A 41 5.90 2.24 -33.52
C PRO A 41 4.38 2.31 -33.24
N ALA A 42 3.89 1.63 -32.22
CA ALA A 42 2.53 1.78 -31.72
C ALA A 42 2.51 1.76 -30.19
N TYR A 43 1.49 2.40 -29.60
CA TYR A 43 1.38 2.42 -28.14
C TYR A 43 0.94 1.06 -27.61
N ARG A 44 1.85 0.37 -26.91
CA ARG A 44 1.62 -0.95 -26.27
C ARG A 44 0.94 -1.97 -27.20
N GLY A 45 1.31 -2.01 -28.48
CA GLY A 45 0.71 -2.91 -29.45
C GLY A 45 1.55 -3.08 -30.72
N GLY A 46 1.16 -4.06 -31.54
CA GLY A 46 1.88 -4.40 -32.78
C GLY A 46 3.04 -5.38 -32.56
N PRO A 47 3.67 -5.85 -33.65
CA PRO A 47 4.65 -6.93 -33.63
C PRO A 47 6.07 -6.47 -33.27
N CYS A 48 6.24 -5.20 -32.88
CA CYS A 48 7.56 -4.63 -32.61
C CYS A 48 8.25 -5.36 -31.47
N LYS A 49 9.47 -5.82 -31.73
CA LYS A 49 10.34 -6.43 -30.74
C LYS A 49 11.78 -6.09 -31.04
N VAL A 50 12.48 -5.55 -30.04
CA VAL A 50 13.89 -5.19 -30.15
C VAL A 50 14.70 -5.94 -29.11
N ILE A 51 15.84 -6.46 -29.53
CA ILE A 51 16.77 -7.21 -28.67
C ILE A 51 18.18 -6.73 -28.97
N GLY A 52 18.87 -6.21 -27.96
CA GLY A 52 20.24 -5.76 -28.14
C GLY A 52 20.95 -5.43 -26.84
N PRO A 53 22.29 -5.39 -26.85
CA PRO A 53 23.08 -4.95 -25.72
C PRO A 53 22.86 -3.46 -25.44
N ALA A 54 22.91 -3.08 -24.17
CA ALA A 54 22.65 -1.74 -23.68
C ALA A 54 23.85 -0.79 -23.88
N VAL A 55 23.58 0.41 -24.39
CA VAL A 55 24.40 1.62 -24.21
C VAL A 55 23.71 2.46 -23.16
N THR A 56 24.32 2.63 -21.99
CA THR A 56 23.68 3.33 -20.87
C THR A 56 24.02 4.82 -20.86
N VAL A 57 23.06 5.66 -20.50
CA VAL A 57 23.23 7.12 -20.39
C VAL A 57 22.65 7.60 -19.07
N ARG A 58 23.47 8.29 -18.27
CA ARG A 58 23.03 9.00 -17.06
C ARG A 58 22.68 10.43 -17.42
N MET A 59 21.44 10.83 -17.17
CA MET A 59 21.06 12.24 -17.17
C MET A 59 21.11 12.77 -15.75
N VAL A 60 21.42 14.06 -15.62
CA VAL A 60 21.36 14.82 -14.37
C VAL A 60 20.55 16.09 -14.61
N GLU A 61 20.07 16.71 -13.54
CA GLU A 61 19.47 18.04 -13.64
C GLU A 61 20.50 19.06 -14.14
N THR A 62 20.04 20.08 -14.86
CA THR A 62 20.96 21.14 -15.34
C THR A 62 21.68 21.84 -14.20
N SER A 63 21.03 21.95 -13.04
CA SER A 63 21.52 22.54 -11.78
C SER A 63 22.61 21.70 -11.09
N ASP A 64 22.81 20.44 -11.50
CA ASP A 64 23.80 19.57 -10.87
C ASP A 64 25.22 20.16 -11.05
N PRO A 65 25.95 20.46 -9.96
CA PRO A 65 27.26 21.12 -10.01
C PRO A 65 28.39 20.19 -10.47
N THR A 66 28.12 18.89 -10.65
CA THR A 66 29.15 17.89 -10.96
C THR A 66 29.66 18.08 -12.40
N PRO A 67 30.99 18.17 -12.63
CA PRO A 67 31.57 18.62 -13.91
C PRO A 67 31.55 17.57 -15.04
N LEU A 68 30.88 16.43 -14.86
CA LEU A 68 30.86 15.36 -15.85
C LEU A 68 29.91 15.73 -16.99
N LYS A 69 30.49 15.95 -18.18
CA LYS A 69 29.80 16.13 -19.46
C LYS A 69 30.43 15.18 -20.47
N PRO A 70 29.65 14.41 -21.24
CA PRO A 70 30.20 13.54 -22.26
C PRO A 70 30.97 14.35 -23.33
N PRO A 71 32.02 13.78 -23.94
CA PRO A 71 32.88 14.48 -24.91
C PRO A 71 32.16 14.86 -26.20
N ARG A 72 31.00 14.27 -26.47
CA ARG A 72 30.11 14.56 -27.61
C ARG A 72 28.66 14.44 -27.17
N HIS A 73 27.72 14.84 -28.02
CA HIS A 73 26.31 14.67 -27.74
C HIS A 73 25.99 13.17 -27.53
N PHE A 74 25.25 12.82 -26.47
CA PHE A 74 25.04 11.42 -26.10
C PHE A 74 24.26 10.62 -27.17
N ALA A 75 23.43 11.29 -27.98
CA ALA A 75 22.80 10.67 -29.16
C ALA A 75 23.81 10.15 -30.19
N ASP A 76 25.02 10.75 -30.28
CA ASP A 76 26.11 10.25 -31.13
C ASP A 76 26.81 9.03 -30.54
N CYS A 77 26.54 8.68 -29.27
CA CYS A 77 27.07 7.49 -28.64
C CYS A 77 26.26 6.22 -28.91
N ASN A 78 25.20 6.31 -29.72
CA ASN A 78 24.53 5.13 -30.25
C ASN A 78 25.49 4.28 -31.08
N GLU A 79 25.33 2.95 -31.01
CA GLU A 79 26.14 1.99 -31.72
C GLU A 79 25.26 1.05 -32.56
N PRO A 80 25.71 0.63 -33.76
CA PRO A 80 24.97 -0.29 -34.60
C PRO A 80 24.59 -1.59 -33.89
N GLY A 81 23.32 -1.97 -33.94
CA GLY A 81 22.81 -3.21 -33.35
C GLY A 81 22.74 -3.22 -31.82
N LYS A 82 22.75 -2.04 -31.18
CA LYS A 82 22.58 -1.86 -29.72
C LYS A 82 21.30 -1.08 -29.40
N LEU A 83 20.90 -1.11 -28.13
CA LEU A 83 19.78 -0.34 -27.59
C LEU A 83 20.31 0.70 -26.61
N MET A 84 19.88 1.95 -26.73
CA MET A 84 20.24 2.98 -25.76
C MET A 84 19.27 2.95 -24.58
N TYR A 85 19.80 2.88 -23.36
CA TYR A 85 19.04 3.03 -22.13
C TYR A 85 19.39 4.35 -21.45
N ILE A 86 18.39 5.19 -21.20
CA ILE A 86 18.56 6.53 -20.63
C ILE A 86 17.88 6.58 -19.26
N GLN A 87 18.64 6.95 -18.24
CA GLN A 87 18.10 7.21 -16.90
C GLN A 87 17.98 8.71 -16.65
N GLN A 88 16.73 9.19 -16.62
CA GLN A 88 16.40 10.56 -16.25
C GLN A 88 16.21 10.69 -14.73
N PRO A 89 16.60 11.82 -14.10
CA PRO A 89 16.22 12.11 -12.72
C PRO A 89 14.69 12.00 -12.54
N LYS A 90 14.28 11.49 -11.38
CA LYS A 90 12.86 11.23 -11.08
C LYS A 90 12.12 12.55 -10.81
N GLY A 91 10.81 12.56 -11.09
CA GLY A 91 9.95 13.71 -10.82
C GLY A 91 10.00 14.85 -11.85
N LEU A 92 10.84 14.75 -12.88
CA LEU A 92 10.93 15.76 -13.92
C LEU A 92 9.78 15.66 -14.92
N TYR A 93 9.21 16.81 -15.28
CA TYR A 93 8.11 16.93 -16.24
C TYR A 93 8.57 17.18 -17.69
N SER A 94 9.88 17.27 -17.95
CA SER A 94 10.46 17.47 -19.28
C SER A 94 10.91 16.17 -19.94
N ALA A 95 10.97 16.15 -21.27
CA ALA A 95 11.51 15.03 -22.04
C ALA A 95 13.03 15.12 -22.18
N CYS A 96 13.70 13.98 -22.08
CA CYS A 96 15.15 13.85 -22.32
C CYS A 96 15.51 13.29 -23.71
N TRP A 97 14.51 12.87 -24.48
CA TRP A 97 14.67 12.31 -25.83
C TRP A 97 13.53 12.77 -26.75
N GLY A 98 13.85 13.09 -28.00
CA GLY A 98 12.92 13.62 -29.01
C GLY A 98 13.27 13.17 -30.42
N GLY A 99 12.50 13.62 -31.42
CA GLY A 99 12.54 13.08 -32.78
C GLY A 99 13.91 13.19 -33.45
N LEU A 100 14.59 14.33 -33.33
CA LEU A 100 15.96 14.53 -33.86
C LEU A 100 16.97 13.51 -33.32
N MET A 101 16.86 13.12 -32.05
CA MET A 101 17.75 12.13 -31.45
C MET A 101 17.45 10.72 -31.98
N SER A 102 16.18 10.39 -32.20
CA SER A 102 15.79 9.15 -32.88
C SER A 102 16.28 9.11 -34.34
N THR A 103 16.19 10.21 -35.09
CA THR A 103 16.75 10.33 -36.45
C THR A 103 18.23 9.99 -36.45
N ARG A 104 18.98 10.58 -35.52
CA ARG A 104 20.43 10.34 -35.41
C ARG A 104 20.73 8.90 -34.99
N ALA A 105 20.03 8.37 -33.99
CA ALA A 105 20.22 7.01 -33.51
C ALA A 105 19.93 5.97 -34.60
N LYS A 106 18.84 6.16 -35.38
CA LYS A 106 18.50 5.33 -36.53
C LYS A 106 19.58 5.39 -37.61
N ALA A 107 20.09 6.58 -37.94
CA ALA A 107 21.20 6.73 -38.90
C ALA A 107 22.50 6.04 -38.45
N LEU A 108 22.72 5.93 -37.13
CA LEU A 108 23.83 5.18 -36.53
C LEU A 108 23.56 3.67 -36.40
N GLY A 109 22.40 3.18 -36.83
CA GLY A 109 22.04 1.76 -36.80
C GLY A 109 21.62 1.24 -35.42
N ALA A 110 21.24 2.11 -34.49
CA ALA A 110 20.67 1.68 -33.21
C ALA A 110 19.32 0.98 -33.43
N LEU A 111 19.02 0.01 -32.57
CA LEU A 111 17.79 -0.79 -32.65
C LEU A 111 16.57 -0.07 -32.05
N GLY A 112 16.79 0.96 -31.24
CA GLY A 112 15.75 1.63 -30.46
C GLY A 112 16.32 2.31 -29.21
N VAL A 113 15.42 2.95 -28.46
CA VAL A 113 15.75 3.62 -27.19
C VAL A 113 14.76 3.21 -26.09
N ILE A 114 15.28 3.03 -24.88
CA ILE A 114 14.55 2.71 -23.66
C ILE A 114 14.82 3.83 -22.65
N ILE A 115 13.78 4.50 -22.16
CA ILE A 115 13.88 5.74 -21.41
C ILE A 115 13.20 5.56 -20.06
N ASP A 116 14.00 5.52 -19.00
CA ASP A 116 13.57 5.58 -17.61
C ASP A 116 13.27 7.04 -17.23
N GLY A 117 12.32 7.63 -17.96
CA GLY A 117 11.99 9.06 -18.00
C GLY A 117 10.97 9.39 -19.11
N ASN A 118 10.88 10.66 -19.50
CA ASN A 118 9.95 11.13 -20.52
C ASN A 118 10.59 11.30 -21.89
N MET A 119 9.81 11.05 -22.94
CA MET A 119 10.11 11.38 -24.34
C MET A 119 9.19 12.48 -24.87
N ARG A 120 9.48 12.99 -26.07
CA ARG A 120 8.62 13.90 -26.84
C ARG A 120 8.61 13.51 -28.33
N ASP A 121 7.77 14.15 -29.13
CA ASP A 121 7.69 14.00 -30.60
C ASP A 121 7.25 12.59 -31.05
N ILE A 122 6.19 12.04 -30.43
CA ILE A 122 5.65 10.69 -30.69
C ILE A 122 5.42 10.41 -32.18
N GLN A 123 4.84 11.37 -32.89
CA GLN A 123 4.49 11.21 -34.29
C GLN A 123 5.72 11.04 -35.17
N GLU A 124 6.78 11.81 -34.93
CA GLU A 124 8.05 11.70 -35.66
C GLU A 124 8.68 10.31 -35.49
N HIS A 125 8.68 9.77 -34.27
CA HIS A 125 9.19 8.41 -34.00
C HIS A 125 8.43 7.33 -34.79
N ARG A 126 7.11 7.49 -34.90
CA ARG A 126 6.23 6.54 -35.59
C ARG A 126 6.37 6.62 -37.10
N GLU A 127 6.48 7.83 -37.64
CA GLU A 127 6.69 8.05 -39.08
C GLU A 127 8.01 7.45 -39.57
N MET A 128 9.03 7.41 -38.70
CA MET A 128 10.27 6.71 -39.00
C MET A 128 10.30 5.25 -38.56
N ASP A 129 9.23 4.68 -38.01
CA ASP A 129 9.21 3.31 -37.48
C ASP A 129 10.39 3.01 -36.54
N TYR A 130 10.74 3.96 -35.67
CA TYR A 130 11.85 3.81 -34.72
C TYR A 130 11.31 3.39 -33.34
N PRO A 131 11.78 2.27 -32.77
CA PRO A 131 11.29 1.78 -31.49
C PRO A 131 11.67 2.71 -30.33
N VAL A 132 10.66 3.21 -29.62
CA VAL A 132 10.82 4.09 -28.45
C VAL A 132 9.98 3.56 -27.30
N PHE A 133 10.67 3.26 -26.20
CA PHE A 133 10.08 2.82 -24.94
C PHE A 133 10.36 3.87 -23.88
N ALA A 134 9.33 4.34 -23.15
CA ALA A 134 9.48 5.41 -22.17
C ALA A 134 8.48 5.29 -21.02
N ARG A 135 8.76 5.92 -19.87
CA ARG A 135 7.79 6.01 -18.77
C ARG A 135 6.61 6.92 -19.09
N GLY A 136 6.89 8.02 -19.77
CA GLY A 136 5.90 9.04 -20.07
C GLY A 136 6.27 9.87 -21.29
N SER A 137 5.42 10.84 -21.57
CA SER A 137 5.60 11.82 -22.64
C SER A 137 5.55 13.23 -22.06
N SER A 138 6.28 14.17 -22.66
CA SER A 138 6.21 15.60 -22.35
C SER A 138 6.23 16.43 -23.62
N ILE A 139 5.63 17.63 -23.58
CA ILE A 139 5.77 18.64 -24.64
C ILE A 139 7.02 19.52 -24.45
N LEU A 140 7.64 19.47 -23.27
CA LEU A 140 8.81 20.25 -22.92
C LEU A 140 10.09 19.48 -23.25
N GLY A 141 11.05 20.14 -23.89
CA GLY A 141 12.35 19.55 -24.21
C GLY A 141 13.29 19.49 -23.00
N SER A 142 14.47 18.91 -23.20
CA SER A 142 15.46 18.73 -22.14
C SER A 142 16.12 20.04 -21.69
N ASN A 143 16.17 21.04 -22.57
CA ASN A 143 16.80 22.34 -22.33
C ASN A 143 16.26 22.95 -21.03
N THR A 144 17.17 23.51 -20.22
CA THR A 144 16.97 24.03 -18.85
C THR A 144 16.65 23.01 -17.76
N PHE A 145 16.24 21.78 -18.09
CA PHE A 145 15.86 20.77 -17.09
C PHE A 145 16.92 19.70 -16.86
N THR A 146 17.42 19.09 -17.94
CA THR A 146 18.35 17.95 -17.84
C THR A 146 19.47 18.04 -18.86
N ARG A 147 20.62 17.49 -18.49
CA ARG A 147 21.77 17.28 -19.38
C ARG A 147 22.32 15.87 -19.22
N ALA A 148 22.92 15.33 -20.27
CA ALA A 148 23.67 14.08 -20.15
C ALA A 148 24.95 14.32 -19.34
N SER A 149 25.24 13.43 -18.40
CA SER A 149 26.43 13.49 -17.55
C SER A 149 27.46 12.45 -17.95
N GLU A 150 27.03 11.20 -18.12
CA GLU A 150 27.90 10.06 -18.40
C GLU A 150 27.26 9.10 -19.39
N VAL A 151 28.10 8.38 -20.13
CA VAL A 151 27.69 7.33 -21.07
C VAL A 151 28.51 6.07 -20.77
N ASN A 152 27.90 4.90 -20.93
CA ASN A 152 28.49 3.59 -20.61
C ASN A 152 28.90 3.44 -19.14
N VAL A 153 28.01 3.86 -18.24
CA VAL A 153 28.15 3.66 -16.79
C VAL A 153 27.08 2.72 -16.23
N PRO A 154 27.34 2.04 -15.10
CA PRO A 154 26.30 1.33 -14.35
C PRO A 154 25.15 2.25 -13.93
N LEU A 155 23.91 1.82 -14.15
CA LEU A 155 22.71 2.56 -13.76
C LEU A 155 21.82 1.70 -12.84
N GLN A 156 21.52 2.20 -11.65
CA GLN A 156 20.64 1.53 -10.70
C GLN A 156 19.19 1.85 -11.04
N VAL A 157 18.38 0.83 -11.34
CA VAL A 157 16.96 1.03 -11.70
C VAL A 157 16.11 1.13 -10.45
N LYS A 158 16.20 0.13 -9.57
CA LYS A 158 15.43 0.03 -8.32
C LYS A 158 16.10 -0.99 -7.40
N GLY A 159 16.36 -0.63 -6.14
CA GLY A 159 16.95 -1.55 -5.16
C GLY A 159 18.20 -2.27 -5.72
N LYS A 160 18.20 -3.60 -5.76
CA LYS A 160 19.32 -4.41 -6.26
C LYS A 160 19.35 -4.59 -7.80
N LEU A 161 18.41 -4.03 -8.55
CA LEU A 161 18.41 -4.14 -10.01
C LEU A 161 19.26 -3.04 -10.65
N TRP A 162 20.30 -3.47 -11.36
CA TRP A 162 21.22 -2.61 -12.10
C TRP A 162 21.22 -2.99 -13.58
N ILE A 163 21.39 -1.99 -14.44
CA ILE A 163 21.71 -2.16 -15.85
C ILE A 163 23.16 -1.74 -16.04
N LEU A 164 23.99 -2.66 -16.51
CA LEU A 164 25.34 -2.33 -16.93
C LEU A 164 25.42 -2.15 -18.45
N PRO A 165 26.42 -1.40 -18.93
CA PRO A 165 26.75 -1.39 -20.34
C PRO A 165 26.95 -2.82 -20.86
N GLY A 166 26.32 -3.14 -21.99
CA GLY A 166 26.37 -4.47 -22.61
C GLY A 166 25.33 -5.48 -22.12
N ASP A 167 24.53 -5.15 -21.09
CA ASP A 167 23.41 -6.01 -20.71
C ASP A 167 22.39 -6.14 -21.84
N ILE A 168 21.81 -7.33 -22.00
CA ILE A 168 20.89 -7.62 -23.11
C ILE A 168 19.50 -7.15 -22.72
N MET A 169 19.00 -6.14 -23.41
CA MET A 169 17.63 -5.68 -23.25
C MET A 169 16.74 -6.33 -24.30
N VAL A 170 15.59 -6.82 -23.85
CA VAL A 170 14.50 -7.30 -24.71
C VAL A 170 13.29 -6.44 -24.44
N ALA A 171 12.76 -5.81 -25.48
CA ALA A 171 11.59 -4.94 -25.38
C ALA A 171 10.56 -5.29 -26.45
N ASP A 172 9.31 -5.43 -26.04
CA ASP A 172 8.14 -5.70 -26.88
C ASP A 172 6.89 -5.00 -26.32
N ALA A 173 5.71 -5.29 -26.86
CA ALA A 173 4.47 -4.62 -26.48
C ALA A 173 4.11 -4.72 -24.98
N ASP A 174 4.57 -5.77 -24.30
CA ASP A 174 4.29 -6.01 -22.88
C ASP A 174 5.21 -5.20 -21.96
N GLY A 175 6.45 -4.95 -22.38
CA GLY A 175 7.39 -4.12 -21.64
C GLY A 175 8.85 -4.39 -21.98
N VAL A 176 9.72 -4.10 -21.01
CA VAL A 176 11.18 -4.21 -21.17
C VAL A 176 11.77 -5.07 -20.05
N VAL A 177 12.62 -6.02 -20.42
CA VAL A 177 13.36 -6.88 -19.49
C VAL A 177 14.86 -6.83 -19.79
N VAL A 178 15.68 -6.86 -18.74
CA VAL A 178 17.15 -6.88 -18.84
C VAL A 178 17.72 -8.24 -18.41
N VAL A 179 18.61 -8.79 -19.25
CA VAL A 179 19.28 -10.07 -19.05
C VAL A 179 20.79 -9.83 -19.00
N ARG A 180 21.44 -10.29 -17.93
CA ARG A 180 22.91 -10.30 -17.87
C ARG A 180 23.49 -11.28 -18.89
N PRO A 181 24.55 -10.94 -19.63
CA PRO A 181 25.17 -11.86 -20.58
C PRO A 181 25.57 -13.20 -19.95
N SER A 182 26.02 -13.18 -18.69
CA SER A 182 26.39 -14.39 -17.92
C SER A 182 25.20 -15.32 -17.60
N LEU A 183 23.97 -14.84 -17.69
CA LEU A 183 22.75 -15.63 -17.43
C LEU A 183 22.05 -16.07 -18.72
N LEU A 184 22.49 -15.61 -19.89
CA LEU A 184 21.80 -15.80 -21.16
C LEU A 184 21.50 -17.27 -21.46
N ASP A 185 22.49 -18.16 -21.27
CA ASP A 185 22.32 -19.59 -21.55
C ASP A 185 21.26 -20.24 -20.65
N LYS A 186 21.27 -19.89 -19.37
CA LYS A 186 20.29 -20.37 -18.38
C LYS A 186 18.88 -19.86 -18.68
N VAL A 187 18.75 -18.58 -19.02
CA VAL A 187 17.47 -17.96 -19.40
C VAL A 187 16.90 -18.65 -20.64
N VAL A 188 17.69 -18.82 -21.70
CA VAL A 188 17.25 -19.49 -22.94
C VAL A 188 16.78 -20.92 -22.65
N ALA A 189 17.50 -21.68 -21.82
CA ALA A 189 17.12 -23.03 -21.45
C ALA A 189 15.77 -23.07 -20.69
N LEU A 190 15.60 -22.19 -19.69
CA LEU A 190 14.36 -22.10 -18.91
C LEU A 190 13.16 -21.64 -19.74
N CYS A 191 13.36 -20.67 -20.64
CA CYS A 191 12.31 -20.22 -21.56
C CYS A 191 11.93 -21.35 -22.53
N GLN A 192 12.89 -22.12 -23.05
CA GLN A 192 12.58 -23.25 -23.94
C GLN A 192 11.80 -24.35 -23.22
N GLU A 193 12.22 -24.75 -22.02
CA GLU A 193 11.49 -25.74 -21.21
C GLU A 193 10.05 -25.30 -20.97
N ARG A 194 9.86 -24.03 -20.62
CA ARG A 194 8.52 -23.47 -20.39
C ARG A 194 7.69 -23.41 -21.66
N TYR A 195 8.28 -22.96 -22.76
CA TYR A 195 7.60 -22.91 -24.06
C TYR A 195 7.06 -24.28 -24.45
N ASP A 196 7.86 -25.34 -24.30
CA ASP A 196 7.45 -26.70 -24.64
C ASP A 196 6.28 -27.19 -23.77
N VAL A 197 6.25 -26.80 -22.48
CA VAL A 197 5.15 -27.10 -21.58
C VAL A 197 3.90 -26.28 -21.91
N ASP A 198 4.06 -25.01 -22.25
CA ASP A 198 2.95 -24.12 -22.58
C ASP A 198 2.31 -24.49 -23.92
N GLN A 199 3.07 -24.98 -24.90
CA GLN A 199 2.51 -25.53 -26.15
C GLN A 199 1.63 -26.76 -25.88
N LYS A 200 2.11 -27.72 -25.08
CA LYS A 200 1.33 -28.90 -24.68
C LYS A 200 0.09 -28.52 -23.87
N THR A 201 0.21 -27.50 -23.03
CA THR A 201 -0.90 -26.96 -22.24
C THR A 201 -1.93 -26.33 -23.15
N LEU A 202 -1.51 -25.47 -24.08
CA LEU A 202 -2.38 -24.82 -25.06
C LEU A 202 -3.13 -25.84 -25.93
N GLU A 203 -2.44 -26.87 -26.41
CA GLU A 203 -3.05 -27.95 -27.20
C GLU A 203 -4.11 -28.70 -26.37
N ALA A 204 -3.79 -29.06 -25.13
CA ALA A 204 -4.75 -29.72 -24.24
C ALA A 204 -5.99 -28.83 -23.97
N LEU A 205 -5.79 -27.54 -23.71
CA LEU A 205 -6.87 -26.58 -23.50
C LEU A 205 -7.73 -26.40 -24.75
N ARG A 206 -7.12 -26.33 -25.95
CA ARG A 206 -7.85 -26.27 -27.24
C ARG A 206 -8.67 -27.53 -27.49
N ASN A 207 -8.19 -28.67 -26.99
CA ASN A 207 -8.90 -29.95 -27.03
C ASN A 207 -9.94 -30.10 -25.90
N GLY A 208 -10.23 -29.04 -25.14
CA GLY A 208 -11.29 -29.00 -24.13
C GLY A 208 -10.89 -29.47 -22.74
N ALA A 209 -9.60 -29.70 -22.47
CA ALA A 209 -9.14 -30.06 -21.13
C ALA A 209 -9.28 -28.89 -20.15
N GLU A 210 -9.55 -29.19 -18.88
CA GLU A 210 -9.62 -28.17 -17.84
C GLU A 210 -8.24 -27.61 -17.45
N MET A 211 -8.19 -26.32 -17.13
CA MET A 211 -6.94 -25.60 -16.84
C MET A 211 -6.20 -26.12 -15.60
N GLY A 212 -6.92 -26.34 -14.50
CA GLY A 212 -6.33 -26.78 -13.23
C GLY A 212 -5.70 -28.17 -13.32
N GLU A 213 -6.39 -29.11 -13.98
CA GLU A 213 -5.91 -30.46 -14.20
C GLU A 213 -4.73 -30.49 -15.18
N THR A 214 -4.83 -29.74 -16.29
CA THR A 214 -3.76 -29.67 -17.29
C THR A 214 -2.47 -29.10 -16.71
N ILE A 215 -2.55 -28.03 -15.91
CA ILE A 215 -1.42 -27.47 -15.17
C ILE A 215 -0.84 -28.52 -14.23
N SER A 216 -1.67 -29.20 -13.44
CA SER A 216 -1.22 -30.21 -12.48
C SER A 216 -0.49 -31.36 -13.19
N ARG A 217 -0.99 -31.83 -14.33
CA ARG A 217 -0.42 -32.93 -15.10
C ARG A 217 0.89 -32.55 -15.79
N LEU A 218 0.95 -31.38 -16.42
CA LEU A 218 2.06 -30.99 -17.29
C LEU A 218 3.17 -30.23 -16.54
N ARG A 219 2.83 -29.49 -15.47
CA ARG A 219 3.81 -28.70 -14.70
C ARG A 219 4.34 -29.40 -13.43
N LYS A 220 3.64 -30.38 -12.82
CA LYS A 220 4.13 -31.09 -11.61
C LYS A 220 5.07 -32.27 -11.86
N LYS A 221 5.39 -32.64 -13.11
CA LYS A 221 6.18 -33.86 -13.39
C LYS A 221 7.67 -33.80 -13.01
N ARG A 222 8.12 -32.80 -12.25
CA ARG A 222 9.48 -32.70 -11.71
C ARG A 222 9.49 -32.15 -10.29
N LEU A 223 9.30 -33.03 -9.33
CA LEU A 223 9.78 -32.88 -7.95
C LEU A 223 10.38 -34.23 -7.56
N PHE A 224 11.69 -34.21 -7.26
CA PHE A 224 12.53 -35.27 -6.68
C PHE A 224 13.07 -36.39 -7.59
N THR A 225 14.34 -36.24 -7.99
CA THR A 225 15.32 -37.34 -7.96
C THR A 225 16.29 -37.05 -6.82
N HIS A 226 15.94 -37.49 -5.61
CA HIS A 226 16.90 -37.91 -4.59
C HIS A 226 16.25 -39.03 -3.76
N ASP A 227 17.10 -39.97 -3.36
CA ASP A 227 16.85 -41.33 -2.87
C ASP A 227 15.76 -41.50 -1.81
N GLY A 228 15.11 -42.68 -1.83
CA GLY A 228 14.54 -43.30 -0.62
C GLY A 228 13.06 -43.71 -0.65
N ALA A 229 12.81 -44.97 -1.03
CA ALA A 229 11.80 -45.92 -0.52
C ALA A 229 10.32 -45.51 -0.25
N ASN A 230 9.41 -46.24 -0.93
CA ASN A 230 8.14 -46.84 -0.44
C ASN A 230 7.01 -45.88 0.05
N VAL A 231 5.70 -46.05 -0.22
CA VAL A 231 4.82 -47.21 -0.48
C VAL A 231 3.62 -46.76 -1.34
N ALA A 232 3.16 -47.64 -2.21
CA ALA A 232 1.94 -47.50 -3.02
C ALA A 232 0.65 -47.66 -2.21
N LEU A 233 -0.39 -46.86 -2.49
CA LEU A 233 -1.78 -47.24 -2.21
C LEU A 233 -2.69 -46.93 -3.40
N SER A 234 -3.25 -48.01 -3.91
CA SER A 234 -4.18 -48.19 -5.02
C SER A 234 -5.59 -47.66 -4.75
N ARG A 235 -6.30 -47.27 -5.83
CA ARG A 235 -7.66 -47.74 -6.26
C ARG A 235 -8.23 -46.70 -7.24
N SER A 236 -8.15 -46.94 -8.55
CA SER A 236 -9.12 -47.64 -9.42
C SER A 236 -10.43 -46.88 -9.61
N ALA A 237 -10.50 -46.10 -10.71
CA ALA A 237 -11.74 -45.70 -11.36
C ALA A 237 -12.25 -46.83 -12.26
N PRO A 238 -13.56 -46.92 -12.55
CA PRO A 238 -14.05 -47.54 -13.77
C PRO A 238 -14.40 -46.47 -14.82
N SER A 239 -13.88 -46.72 -16.02
CA SER A 239 -14.21 -46.05 -17.28
C SER A 239 -15.28 -46.88 -18.04
N PRO A 240 -15.57 -46.57 -19.32
CA PRO A 240 -16.78 -45.92 -19.80
C PRO A 240 -17.64 -46.89 -20.64
N ASP A 241 -18.75 -46.44 -21.22
CA ASP A 241 -19.18 -46.83 -22.57
C ASP A 241 -20.54 -46.19 -22.93
N CYS A 242 -20.60 -45.44 -24.03
CA CYS A 242 -21.21 -45.91 -25.27
C CYS A 242 -21.30 -44.81 -26.34
N VAL A 243 -21.16 -45.24 -27.59
CA VAL A 243 -20.83 -44.44 -28.78
C VAL A 243 -21.93 -44.59 -29.84
N ARG A 244 -22.42 -43.44 -30.38
CA ARG A 244 -22.99 -43.16 -31.74
C ARG A 244 -24.36 -43.77 -32.15
N PRO A 245 -25.04 -43.31 -33.26
CA PRO A 245 -24.57 -42.46 -34.38
C PRO A 245 -25.50 -41.31 -34.90
N VAL A 246 -24.85 -40.57 -35.82
CA VAL A 246 -25.20 -39.53 -36.81
C VAL A 246 -26.57 -39.60 -37.51
N GLY A 247 -27.18 -38.42 -37.73
CA GLY A 247 -28.17 -38.16 -38.78
C GLY A 247 -28.10 -36.70 -39.26
N ALA A 248 -28.04 -36.50 -40.58
CA ALA A 248 -27.87 -35.21 -41.26
C ALA A 248 -29.22 -34.53 -41.59
N GLY A 249 -29.25 -33.20 -41.62
CA GLY A 249 -30.38 -32.41 -42.11
C GLY A 249 -30.11 -30.91 -42.05
N SER A 250 -30.02 -30.28 -43.22
CA SER A 250 -29.74 -28.86 -43.46
C SER A 250 -31.01 -27.99 -43.42
N SER A 251 -30.95 -26.81 -42.79
CA SER A 251 -31.44 -25.52 -43.32
C SER A 251 -31.42 -24.46 -42.21
N GLY A 252 -30.99 -23.24 -42.55
CA GLY A 252 -30.65 -22.19 -41.61
C GLY A 252 -31.82 -21.61 -40.81
N GLU A 253 -31.53 -21.25 -39.57
CA GLU A 253 -32.26 -20.28 -38.76
C GLU A 253 -31.37 -19.81 -37.60
N ALA A 254 -31.69 -18.62 -37.09
CA ALA A 254 -30.88 -17.75 -36.24
C ALA A 254 -30.11 -18.42 -35.08
N LEU A 255 -28.91 -17.89 -34.79
CA LEU A 255 -28.10 -18.18 -33.60
C LEU A 255 -28.88 -17.90 -32.30
N ARG A 256 -29.68 -18.87 -31.86
CA ARG A 256 -30.00 -19.09 -30.46
C ARG A 256 -29.08 -20.19 -29.97
N HIS A 257 -28.01 -19.81 -29.26
CA HIS A 257 -27.28 -20.77 -28.46
C HIS A 257 -28.11 -21.09 -27.23
N ASP A 258 -28.79 -22.24 -27.28
CA ASP A 258 -29.27 -22.95 -26.10
C ASP A 258 -28.06 -23.38 -25.27
N ASN A 259 -27.61 -22.47 -24.42
CA ASN A 259 -26.73 -22.78 -23.31
C ASN A 259 -27.53 -23.53 -22.25
N ALA A 260 -27.66 -24.85 -22.42
CA ALA A 260 -27.79 -25.75 -21.27
C ALA A 260 -26.42 -25.84 -20.57
N CYS A 261 -25.91 -24.69 -20.14
CA CYS A 261 -24.79 -24.58 -19.23
C CYS A 261 -25.30 -25.00 -17.86
N ALA A 262 -24.55 -25.88 -17.18
CA ALA A 262 -24.79 -26.22 -15.80
C ALA A 262 -25.13 -24.95 -15.03
N LYS A 263 -26.34 -24.90 -14.44
CA LYS A 263 -26.81 -23.81 -13.57
C LYS A 263 -25.86 -23.73 -12.38
N SER A 264 -24.71 -23.09 -12.56
CA SER A 264 -23.97 -22.44 -11.48
C SER A 264 -25.01 -21.59 -10.76
N ALA A 265 -25.30 -21.94 -9.51
CA ALA A 265 -26.41 -21.35 -8.77
C ALA A 265 -26.26 -19.83 -8.75
N LEU A 266 -27.04 -19.14 -9.58
CA LEU A 266 -27.20 -17.69 -9.54
C LEU A 266 -27.74 -17.35 -8.15
N LYS A 267 -26.94 -16.67 -7.33
CA LYS A 267 -27.34 -16.23 -6.00
C LYS A 267 -27.64 -14.73 -6.03
N ARG A 268 -28.73 -14.33 -5.37
CA ARG A 268 -29.04 -12.92 -5.13
C ARG A 268 -28.01 -12.32 -4.18
N GLN A 269 -27.82 -11.00 -4.25
CA GLN A 269 -27.01 -10.29 -3.25
C GLN A 269 -27.62 -10.41 -1.86
N GLN A 270 -26.75 -10.47 -0.85
CA GLN A 270 -27.10 -10.33 0.56
C GLN A 270 -27.10 -8.84 0.93
N SER A 271 -27.79 -8.48 2.00
CA SER A 271 -27.87 -7.09 2.45
C SER A 271 -28.02 -6.98 3.96
N ILE A 272 -27.45 -5.94 4.55
CA ILE A 272 -27.52 -5.63 5.98
C ILE A 272 -27.74 -4.12 6.17
N PRO A 273 -28.57 -3.69 7.14
CA PRO A 273 -28.65 -2.28 7.52
C PRO A 273 -27.28 -1.73 7.90
N ALA A 274 -26.97 -0.55 7.39
CA ALA A 274 -25.67 0.07 7.60
C ALA A 274 -25.75 1.59 7.44
N SER A 275 -24.88 2.28 8.16
CA SER A 275 -24.58 3.68 7.92
C SER A 275 -23.14 3.85 7.50
N TYR A 276 -22.86 4.86 6.69
CA TYR A 276 -21.51 5.23 6.29
C TYR A 276 -21.15 6.57 6.90
N TYR A 277 -20.14 6.58 7.77
CA TYR A 277 -19.74 7.78 8.50
C TYR A 277 -18.33 8.22 8.10
N ARG A 278 -18.12 9.52 8.16
CA ARG A 278 -16.81 10.09 8.40
C ARG A 278 -16.62 10.22 9.92
N GLY A 279 -15.55 9.63 10.45
CA GLY A 279 -15.07 9.87 11.81
C GLY A 279 -13.65 10.44 11.75
N GLY A 280 -13.47 11.67 12.20
CA GLY A 280 -12.23 12.41 12.03
C GLY A 280 -11.79 12.44 10.56
N THR A 281 -10.56 12.01 10.30
CA THR A 281 -9.96 11.91 8.95
C THR A 281 -10.12 10.51 8.32
N SER A 282 -11.10 9.71 8.75
CA SER A 282 -11.38 8.38 8.22
C SER A 282 -12.85 8.21 7.85
N ARG A 283 -13.13 7.23 7.00
CA ARG A 283 -14.50 6.80 6.68
C ARG A 283 -14.63 5.30 6.86
N GLY A 284 -15.82 4.85 7.24
CA GLY A 284 -16.09 3.43 7.45
C GLY A 284 -17.57 3.14 7.51
N ILE A 285 -17.89 1.86 7.35
CA ILE A 285 -19.23 1.32 7.57
C ILE A 285 -19.44 1.19 9.08
N MET A 286 -20.58 1.70 9.56
CA MET A 286 -21.08 1.55 10.92
C MET A 286 -22.25 0.56 10.90
N LEU A 287 -22.18 -0.49 11.72
CA LEU A 287 -23.17 -1.55 11.82
C LEU A 287 -23.64 -1.67 13.26
N ARG A 288 -24.94 -1.93 13.46
CA ARG A 288 -25.45 -2.28 14.78
C ARG A 288 -25.15 -3.76 15.07
N ARG A 289 -24.77 -4.08 16.30
CA ARG A 289 -24.45 -5.44 16.74
C ARG A 289 -25.62 -6.41 16.51
N GLU A 290 -26.85 -5.92 16.68
CA GLU A 290 -28.10 -6.69 16.52
C GLU A 290 -28.42 -7.08 15.07
N ASP A 291 -27.90 -6.34 14.09
CA ASP A 291 -28.11 -6.64 12.66
C ASP A 291 -27.15 -7.74 12.15
N LEU A 292 -26.11 -8.07 12.92
CA LEU A 292 -25.10 -9.06 12.58
C LEU A 292 -25.41 -10.44 13.18
N PRO A 293 -24.94 -11.53 12.56
CA PRO A 293 -25.02 -12.87 13.16
C PRO A 293 -24.49 -12.89 14.60
N SER A 294 -25.12 -13.68 15.46
CA SER A 294 -24.68 -13.87 16.85
C SER A 294 -23.27 -14.46 16.90
N ASP A 295 -22.96 -15.40 16.00
CA ASP A 295 -21.66 -16.01 15.80
C ASP A 295 -20.71 -15.09 15.02
N GLN A 296 -19.68 -14.58 15.73
CA GLN A 296 -18.69 -13.66 15.19
C GLN A 296 -17.85 -14.28 14.05
N SER A 297 -17.73 -15.61 13.98
CA SER A 297 -16.94 -16.26 12.91
C SER A 297 -17.53 -16.03 11.51
N GLN A 298 -18.80 -15.65 11.43
CA GLN A 298 -19.49 -15.34 10.17
C GLN A 298 -19.30 -13.89 9.71
N TRP A 299 -18.71 -13.03 10.55
CA TRP A 299 -18.58 -11.61 10.27
C TRP A 299 -17.56 -11.31 9.17
N ASP A 300 -16.45 -12.04 9.15
CA ASP A 300 -15.33 -11.76 8.23
C ASP A 300 -15.78 -11.77 6.77
N SER A 301 -16.56 -12.77 6.36
CA SER A 301 -17.10 -12.84 4.99
C SER A 301 -18.05 -11.67 4.65
N ILE A 302 -18.83 -11.23 5.63
CA ILE A 302 -19.76 -10.10 5.46
C ILE A 302 -18.95 -8.82 5.28
N PHE A 303 -17.96 -8.57 6.15
CA PHE A 303 -17.16 -7.36 6.14
C PHE A 303 -16.28 -7.26 4.89
N LEU A 304 -15.62 -8.35 4.52
CA LEU A 304 -14.84 -8.45 3.29
C LEU A 304 -15.71 -8.21 2.05
N GLY A 305 -16.90 -8.80 2.01
CA GLY A 305 -17.87 -8.59 0.93
C GLY A 305 -18.37 -7.14 0.85
N CYS A 306 -18.70 -6.52 1.99
CA CYS A 306 -19.19 -5.14 2.03
C CYS A 306 -18.11 -4.12 1.66
N ILE A 307 -16.86 -4.36 2.03
CA ILE A 307 -15.76 -3.43 1.74
C ILE A 307 -15.16 -3.65 0.34
N GLY A 308 -15.36 -4.82 -0.27
CA GLY A 308 -14.81 -5.17 -1.58
C GLY A 308 -13.37 -5.68 -1.48
N SER A 309 -13.09 -6.62 -0.58
CA SER A 309 -11.75 -7.20 -0.39
C SER A 309 -11.78 -8.73 -0.32
N PRO A 310 -10.70 -9.41 -0.76
CA PRO A 310 -9.46 -8.88 -1.32
C PRO A 310 -9.63 -8.26 -2.72
N ASP A 311 -9.01 -7.11 -2.97
CA ASP A 311 -8.91 -6.51 -4.30
C ASP A 311 -7.43 -6.43 -4.74
N PRO A 312 -6.97 -7.26 -5.70
CA PRO A 312 -5.59 -7.24 -6.17
C PRO A 312 -5.18 -5.90 -6.79
N TYR A 313 -6.14 -5.12 -7.30
CA TYR A 313 -5.90 -3.80 -7.88
C TYR A 313 -5.78 -2.69 -6.83
N GLY A 314 -6.18 -2.96 -5.59
CA GLY A 314 -6.06 -2.03 -4.47
C GLY A 314 -7.00 -0.83 -4.52
N ARG A 315 -8.14 -0.94 -5.23
CA ARG A 315 -9.11 0.15 -5.45
C ARG A 315 -10.41 -0.03 -4.66
N GLN A 316 -10.79 -1.26 -4.33
CA GLN A 316 -12.04 -1.66 -3.66
C GLN A 316 -13.31 -1.21 -4.41
N LEU A 317 -13.31 -1.27 -5.75
CA LEU A 317 -14.42 -0.79 -6.57
C LEU A 317 -15.72 -1.60 -6.43
N ASP A 318 -15.62 -2.86 -6.02
CA ASP A 318 -16.76 -3.78 -5.86
C ASP A 318 -17.23 -3.83 -4.39
N GLY A 319 -17.15 -2.69 -3.71
CA GLY A 319 -17.56 -2.52 -2.32
C GLY A 319 -17.48 -1.06 -1.86
N MET A 320 -17.64 -0.82 -0.56
CA MET A 320 -17.66 0.53 0.03
C MET A 320 -16.25 1.04 0.43
N GLY A 321 -15.22 0.22 0.23
CA GLY A 321 -13.84 0.58 0.51
C GLY A 321 -13.30 1.63 -0.45
N GLY A 322 -12.32 2.41 0.00
CA GLY A 322 -11.70 3.47 -0.81
C GLY A 322 -10.29 3.17 -1.33
N GLY A 323 -9.81 1.92 -1.26
CA GLY A 323 -8.48 1.52 -1.74
C GLY A 323 -7.31 2.03 -0.88
N ILE A 324 -7.59 2.63 0.27
CA ILE A 324 -6.60 3.06 1.27
C ILE A 324 -7.09 2.74 2.68
N SER A 325 -6.18 2.55 3.62
CA SER A 325 -6.49 2.04 4.97
C SER A 325 -7.42 2.96 5.78
N SER A 326 -7.40 4.28 5.54
CA SER A 326 -8.31 5.24 6.17
C SER A 326 -9.75 5.15 5.66
N LEU A 327 -9.97 4.41 4.57
CA LEU A 327 -11.26 4.21 3.88
C LEU A 327 -11.67 2.73 3.79
N SER A 328 -10.94 1.82 4.46
CA SER A 328 -11.21 0.38 4.48
C SER A 328 -11.45 -0.06 5.93
N LYS A 329 -12.63 0.28 6.46
CA LYS A 329 -12.95 0.19 7.89
C LYS A 329 -14.40 -0.23 8.12
N VAL A 330 -14.59 -1.11 9.10
CA VAL A 330 -15.91 -1.46 9.64
C VAL A 330 -15.90 -1.22 11.15
N CYS A 331 -17.01 -0.74 11.67
CA CYS A 331 -17.26 -0.49 13.08
C CYS A 331 -18.56 -1.16 13.47
N VAL A 332 -18.54 -1.95 14.53
CA VAL A 332 -19.73 -2.58 15.11
C VAL A 332 -20.03 -1.89 16.43
N VAL A 333 -21.27 -1.45 16.61
CA VAL A 333 -21.72 -0.76 17.82
C VAL A 333 -22.98 -1.44 18.36
N GLY A 334 -23.04 -1.70 19.66
CA GLY A 334 -24.21 -2.29 20.31
C GLY A 334 -24.40 -1.74 21.71
N ARG A 335 -25.53 -2.04 22.36
CA ARG A 335 -25.73 -1.70 23.78
C ARG A 335 -24.69 -2.41 24.64
N SER A 336 -24.08 -1.68 25.57
CA SER A 336 -23.11 -2.29 26.48
C SER A 336 -23.78 -3.03 27.62
N SER A 337 -23.12 -4.09 28.08
CA SER A 337 -23.39 -4.69 29.39
C SER A 337 -22.37 -4.27 30.46
N HIS A 338 -21.37 -3.47 30.08
CA HIS A 338 -20.34 -2.99 30.98
C HIS A 338 -20.89 -1.84 31.85
N PRO A 339 -20.71 -1.86 33.18
CA PRO A 339 -21.35 -0.88 34.08
C PRO A 339 -20.88 0.58 33.87
N GLU A 340 -19.67 0.76 33.34
CA GLU A 340 -19.11 2.08 33.02
C GLU A 340 -19.40 2.55 31.57
N ALA A 341 -20.20 1.82 30.77
CA ALA A 341 -20.45 2.17 29.37
C ALA A 341 -21.92 2.09 28.97
N ASP A 342 -22.28 2.90 27.97
CA ASP A 342 -23.60 2.91 27.34
C ASP A 342 -23.61 2.01 26.10
N VAL A 343 -22.51 2.01 25.34
CA VAL A 343 -22.35 1.20 24.13
C VAL A 343 -21.02 0.45 24.06
N ASP A 344 -21.06 -0.74 23.48
CA ASP A 344 -19.89 -1.51 23.08
C ASP A 344 -19.46 -1.10 21.67
N TYR A 345 -18.16 -0.99 21.46
CA TYR A 345 -17.55 -0.65 20.17
C TYR A 345 -16.47 -1.65 19.79
N THR A 346 -16.63 -2.26 18.62
CA THR A 346 -15.61 -3.09 17.98
C THR A 346 -15.16 -2.46 16.66
N PHE A 347 -13.88 -2.10 16.58
CA PHE A 347 -13.21 -1.71 15.35
C PHE A 347 -12.72 -2.94 14.59
N VAL A 348 -12.84 -2.89 13.26
CA VAL A 348 -12.33 -3.92 12.35
C VAL A 348 -11.52 -3.25 11.22
N SER A 349 -10.24 -3.60 11.14
CA SER A 349 -9.37 -3.20 10.03
C SER A 349 -9.33 -4.29 8.97
N LEU A 350 -9.55 -3.90 7.71
CA LEU A 350 -9.65 -4.84 6.58
C LEU A 350 -8.50 -4.62 5.61
N GLY A 351 -7.80 -5.69 5.27
CA GLY A 351 -6.78 -5.70 4.24
C GLY A 351 -7.36 -5.38 2.87
N ILE A 352 -6.67 -4.54 2.11
CA ILE A 352 -7.17 -4.07 0.81
C ILE A 352 -6.91 -5.12 -0.27
N LYS A 353 -5.68 -5.65 -0.33
CA LYS A 353 -5.24 -6.61 -1.37
C LYS A 353 -5.27 -8.08 -0.92
N ASN A 354 -5.60 -8.31 0.34
CA ASN A 354 -5.62 -9.64 0.96
C ASN A 354 -6.91 -9.78 1.78
N SER A 355 -7.19 -10.99 2.26
CA SER A 355 -8.40 -11.30 3.03
C SER A 355 -8.18 -11.18 4.55
N GLN A 356 -7.18 -10.41 4.99
CA GLN A 356 -6.91 -10.26 6.42
C GLN A 356 -7.95 -9.36 7.07
N VAL A 357 -8.52 -9.84 8.17
CA VAL A 357 -9.43 -9.11 9.04
C VAL A 357 -8.77 -8.98 10.41
N ASP A 358 -8.60 -7.76 10.90
CA ASP A 358 -7.87 -7.47 12.14
C ASP A 358 -8.77 -6.80 13.17
N TYR A 359 -9.01 -7.52 14.28
CA TYR A 359 -9.75 -7.09 15.46
C TYR A 359 -8.82 -6.66 16.62
N SER A 360 -7.51 -6.69 16.42
CA SER A 360 -6.50 -6.50 17.47
C SER A 360 -6.20 -5.02 17.76
N SER A 361 -6.80 -4.08 17.05
CA SER A 361 -6.49 -2.65 17.23
C SER A 361 -7.76 -1.82 17.36
N ASN A 362 -7.60 -0.62 17.90
CA ASN A 362 -8.61 0.43 17.91
C ASN A 362 -8.34 1.44 16.78
N CYS A 363 -9.40 2.13 16.30
CA CYS A 363 -9.30 3.31 15.46
C CYS A 363 -9.88 4.55 16.16
N GLY A 364 -9.02 5.35 16.80
CA GLY A 364 -9.47 6.57 17.48
C GLY A 364 -10.12 7.63 16.57
N ASN A 365 -9.89 7.59 15.25
CA ASN A 365 -10.62 8.44 14.30
C ASN A 365 -12.09 8.01 14.18
N MET A 366 -12.34 6.72 13.91
CA MET A 366 -13.71 6.22 13.79
C MET A 366 -14.47 6.26 15.12
N LEU A 367 -13.75 6.22 16.24
CA LEU A 367 -14.34 6.36 17.56
C LEU A 367 -15.12 7.69 17.73
N SER A 368 -14.72 8.76 17.03
CA SER A 368 -15.50 10.02 17.00
C SER A 368 -16.89 9.90 16.38
N ALA A 369 -17.14 8.87 15.56
CA ALA A 369 -18.45 8.61 14.98
C ALA A 369 -19.32 7.66 15.82
N VAL A 370 -18.75 7.00 16.85
CA VAL A 370 -19.46 5.97 17.63
C VAL A 370 -20.55 6.58 18.49
N GLY A 371 -20.22 7.65 19.25
CA GLY A 371 -21.20 8.39 20.04
C GLY A 371 -22.36 8.92 19.19
N PRO A 372 -22.08 9.70 18.12
CA PRO A 372 -23.10 10.14 17.17
C PRO A 372 -23.95 9.00 16.61
N PHE A 373 -23.32 7.94 16.09
CA PHE A 373 -24.05 6.79 15.54
C PHE A 373 -24.96 6.13 16.57
N ALA A 374 -24.54 6.05 17.85
CA ALA A 374 -25.34 5.44 18.90
C ALA A 374 -26.61 6.24 19.23
N ILE A 375 -26.52 7.58 19.20
CA ILE A 375 -27.67 8.48 19.37
C ILE A 375 -28.54 8.47 18.11
N ASP A 376 -27.95 8.75 16.94
CA ASP A 376 -28.65 8.88 15.65
C ASP A 376 -29.45 7.62 15.28
N THR A 377 -29.01 6.43 15.72
CA THR A 377 -29.68 5.14 15.44
C THR A 377 -30.45 4.56 16.62
N GLY A 378 -30.54 5.29 17.73
CA GLY A 378 -31.31 4.90 18.91
C GLY A 378 -30.78 3.66 19.65
N ILE A 379 -29.49 3.33 19.51
CA ILE A 379 -28.87 2.25 20.29
C ILE A 379 -28.91 2.59 21.78
N THR A 380 -28.66 3.87 22.09
CA THR A 380 -28.76 4.42 23.44
C THR A 380 -29.40 5.80 23.41
N SER A 381 -29.94 6.21 24.55
CA SER A 381 -30.33 7.58 24.85
C SER A 381 -29.58 8.02 26.11
N VAL A 382 -29.19 9.28 26.17
CA VAL A 382 -28.52 9.87 27.33
C VAL A 382 -29.31 11.10 27.77
N GLU A 383 -29.23 11.45 29.05
CA GLU A 383 -29.93 12.63 29.59
C GLU A 383 -29.49 13.89 28.82
N GLY A 384 -30.47 14.71 28.43
CA GLY A 384 -30.24 15.93 27.64
C GLY A 384 -30.17 15.70 26.11
N ALA A 385 -30.23 14.45 25.63
CA ALA A 385 -30.23 14.17 24.19
C ALA A 385 -31.47 14.72 23.46
N GLU A 386 -32.55 14.97 24.21
CA GLU A 386 -33.78 15.60 23.75
C GLU A 386 -33.73 17.14 23.69
N ASN A 387 -32.68 17.77 24.25
CA ASN A 387 -32.57 19.22 24.37
C ASN A 387 -31.61 19.78 23.31
N ASP A 388 -32.14 20.62 22.41
CA ASP A 388 -31.34 21.21 21.33
C ASP A 388 -30.16 22.04 21.85
N GLY A 389 -28.98 21.76 21.30
CA GLY A 389 -27.73 22.43 21.62
C GLY A 389 -27.07 21.97 22.90
N GLU A 390 -27.67 21.06 23.66
CA GLU A 390 -27.07 20.51 24.88
C GLU A 390 -25.90 19.58 24.54
N GLU A 391 -24.80 19.71 25.29
CA GLU A 391 -23.66 18.79 25.17
C GLU A 391 -23.98 17.51 25.94
N VAL A 392 -24.03 16.39 25.23
CA VAL A 392 -24.24 15.07 25.82
C VAL A 392 -22.96 14.27 25.81
N THR A 393 -22.87 13.28 26.70
CA THR A 393 -21.72 12.36 26.76
C THR A 393 -22.17 10.91 26.60
N VAL A 394 -21.64 10.22 25.60
CA VAL A 394 -21.80 8.77 25.42
C VAL A 394 -20.54 8.05 25.91
N ARG A 395 -20.71 7.11 26.85
CA ARG A 395 -19.63 6.27 27.38
C ARG A 395 -19.50 5.01 26.53
N ILE A 396 -18.31 4.79 26.00
CA ILE A 396 -18.02 3.76 25.00
C ILE A 396 -17.05 2.75 25.60
N TYR A 397 -17.45 1.49 25.68
CA TYR A 397 -16.55 0.37 25.96
C TYR A 397 -15.94 -0.14 24.66
N ASN A 398 -14.64 0.06 24.50
CA ASN A 398 -13.92 -0.45 23.35
C ASN A 398 -13.53 -1.92 23.56
N THR A 399 -14.15 -2.82 22.81
CA THR A 399 -13.95 -4.27 22.95
C THR A 399 -12.60 -4.74 22.40
N ASN A 400 -11.91 -3.94 21.58
CA ASN A 400 -10.58 -4.29 21.08
C ASN A 400 -9.50 -4.07 22.15
N THR A 401 -9.68 -3.07 23.01
CA THR A 401 -8.67 -2.64 24.00
C THR A 401 -9.11 -2.77 25.45
N ASN A 402 -10.37 -3.12 25.71
CA ASN A 402 -10.98 -3.17 27.04
C ASN A 402 -10.87 -1.83 27.80
N LYS A 403 -11.01 -0.71 27.07
CA LYS A 403 -10.91 0.65 27.63
C LYS A 403 -12.20 1.43 27.46
N ILE A 404 -12.44 2.35 28.39
CA ILE A 404 -13.55 3.28 28.36
C ILE A 404 -13.13 4.56 27.67
N VAL A 405 -14.00 5.07 26.78
CA VAL A 405 -13.83 6.36 26.13
C VAL A 405 -15.14 7.13 26.25
N HIS A 406 -15.09 8.39 26.66
CA HIS A 406 -16.24 9.27 26.66
C HIS A 406 -16.22 10.10 25.38
N ALA A 407 -17.34 10.14 24.67
CA ALA A 407 -17.55 10.99 23.51
C ALA A 407 -18.57 12.07 23.88
N SER A 408 -18.13 13.32 23.98
CA SER A 408 -18.97 14.46 24.30
C SER A 408 -19.20 15.33 23.05
N PHE A 409 -20.45 15.65 22.75
CA PHE A 409 -20.84 16.40 21.56
C PHE A 409 -22.24 17.01 21.72
N PRO A 410 -22.55 18.11 21.04
CA PRO A 410 -23.88 18.69 21.09
C PRO A 410 -24.87 17.90 20.23
N VAL A 411 -26.13 17.89 20.65
CA VAL A 411 -27.27 17.31 19.92
C VAL A 411 -28.19 18.40 19.36
N VAL A 412 -28.91 18.10 18.28
CA VAL A 412 -29.97 18.93 17.70
C VAL A 412 -31.02 17.99 17.12
N ASP A 413 -32.30 18.24 17.43
CA ASP A 413 -33.45 17.43 17.01
C ASP A 413 -33.30 15.93 17.33
N GLY A 414 -32.67 15.61 18.47
CA GLY A 414 -32.42 14.22 18.89
C GLY A 414 -31.30 13.50 18.13
N GLU A 415 -30.55 14.20 17.28
CA GLU A 415 -29.37 13.67 16.56
C GLU A 415 -28.10 14.42 16.96
N ALA A 416 -26.94 13.83 16.68
CA ALA A 416 -25.68 14.54 16.87
C ALA A 416 -25.56 15.74 15.90
N ALA A 417 -25.21 16.92 16.42
CA ALA A 417 -25.04 18.10 15.59
C ALA A 417 -23.92 17.88 14.56
N ALA A 418 -24.24 18.04 13.28
CA ALA A 418 -23.27 17.86 12.20
C ALA A 418 -22.52 19.16 11.81
N SER A 419 -23.16 20.31 11.97
CA SER A 419 -22.64 21.62 11.60
C SER A 419 -22.04 22.37 12.79
N GLY A 420 -20.98 23.14 12.53
CA GLY A 420 -20.28 23.98 13.50
C GLY A 420 -19.15 24.75 12.81
N ASP A 421 -18.44 25.58 13.55
CA ASP A 421 -17.30 26.39 13.08
C ASP A 421 -15.94 25.74 13.36
N PHE A 422 -15.91 24.60 14.05
CA PHE A 422 -14.69 23.87 14.35
C PHE A 422 -14.15 23.12 13.11
N ALA A 423 -12.90 23.38 12.76
CA ALA A 423 -12.21 22.73 11.65
C ALA A 423 -11.15 21.74 12.17
N ILE A 424 -10.92 20.66 11.42
CA ILE A 424 -9.80 19.74 11.67
C ILE A 424 -8.99 19.57 10.40
N ASP A 425 -7.67 19.51 10.57
CA ASP A 425 -6.77 19.34 9.45
C ASP A 425 -6.94 17.98 8.74
N GLY A 426 -6.96 18.03 7.41
CA GLY A 426 -7.24 16.88 6.55
C GLY A 426 -8.72 16.66 6.21
N VAL A 427 -9.63 17.52 6.68
CA VAL A 427 -11.05 17.54 6.28
C VAL A 427 -11.43 18.92 5.76
N ALA A 428 -12.13 18.98 4.63
CA ALA A 428 -12.59 20.26 4.08
C ALA A 428 -13.82 20.78 4.85
N GLY A 429 -13.82 22.08 5.16
CA GLY A 429 -14.91 22.75 5.87
C GLY A 429 -14.83 22.61 7.39
N SER A 430 -15.88 23.06 8.06
CA SER A 430 -16.05 22.98 9.51
C SER A 430 -17.24 22.09 9.89
N ALA A 431 -17.26 21.62 11.13
CA ALA A 431 -18.31 20.77 11.68
C ALA A 431 -18.41 20.98 13.19
N SER A 432 -19.41 20.36 13.82
CA SER A 432 -19.52 20.37 15.28
C SER A 432 -18.33 19.62 15.92
N PRO A 433 -17.74 20.15 17.01
CA PRO A 433 -16.69 19.46 17.73
C PRO A 433 -17.23 18.24 18.48
N ILE A 434 -16.41 17.20 18.53
CA ILE A 434 -16.63 16.00 19.33
C ILE A 434 -15.38 15.81 20.19
N GLN A 435 -15.54 15.92 21.50
CA GLN A 435 -14.47 15.64 22.44
C GLN A 435 -14.41 14.15 22.74
N LEU A 436 -13.25 13.55 22.50
CA LEU A 436 -12.98 12.17 22.90
C LEU A 436 -12.04 12.16 24.10
N GLN A 437 -12.53 11.67 25.24
CA GLN A 437 -11.76 11.50 26.46
C GLN A 437 -11.52 10.01 26.72
N PHE A 438 -10.27 9.57 26.55
CA PHE A 438 -9.85 8.19 26.78
C PHE A 438 -9.52 8.02 28.27
N ILE A 439 -10.33 7.23 28.98
CA ILE A 439 -10.23 7.06 30.43
C ILE A 439 -9.21 5.99 30.76
N ARG A 440 -8.28 6.30 31.67
CA ARG A 440 -7.18 5.43 32.12
C ARG A 440 -6.52 4.70 30.93
N PRO A 441 -6.02 5.43 29.92
CA PRO A 441 -5.64 4.84 28.63
C PRO A 441 -4.32 4.05 28.69
N ALA A 442 -3.57 4.15 29.79
CA ALA A 442 -2.34 3.41 30.00
C ALA A 442 -2.52 1.88 29.95
N GLY A 443 -1.51 1.18 29.41
CA GLY A 443 -1.44 -0.27 29.42
C GLY A 443 -2.55 -0.96 28.62
N SER A 444 -2.94 -0.40 27.47
CA SER A 444 -4.02 -0.95 26.63
C SER A 444 -3.79 -2.39 26.16
N ARG A 445 -2.52 -2.81 26.03
CA ARG A 445 -2.15 -4.18 25.66
C ARG A 445 -1.17 -4.83 26.62
N THR A 446 -0.35 -4.03 27.28
CA THR A 446 0.77 -4.48 28.13
C THR A 446 0.47 -4.35 29.63
N GLY A 447 -0.63 -3.70 29.99
CA GLY A 447 -0.99 -3.40 31.38
C GLY A 447 -0.16 -2.29 32.05
N LYS A 448 0.82 -1.70 31.37
CA LYS A 448 1.68 -0.63 31.93
C LYS A 448 1.83 0.53 30.96
N LEU A 449 2.03 1.75 31.47
CA LEU A 449 2.32 2.92 30.63
C LEU A 449 3.70 2.83 29.96
N LEU A 450 4.71 2.36 30.70
CA LEU A 450 6.07 2.09 30.24
C LEU A 450 6.33 0.58 30.32
N PRO A 451 6.06 -0.19 29.25
CA PRO A 451 6.07 -1.66 29.31
C PRO A 451 7.47 -2.23 29.58
N THR A 452 8.51 -1.52 29.14
CA THR A 452 9.92 -1.90 29.33
C THR A 452 10.47 -1.52 30.70
N GLY A 453 9.72 -0.73 31.48
CA GLY A 453 10.15 -0.20 32.79
C GLY A 453 11.03 1.05 32.72
N SER A 454 11.43 1.49 31.52
CA SER A 454 12.30 2.65 31.29
C SER A 454 11.60 3.71 30.43
N THR A 455 11.99 4.98 30.57
CA THR A 455 11.51 6.05 29.68
C THR A 455 12.15 5.97 28.29
N THR A 456 13.34 5.39 28.20
CA THR A 456 14.04 5.12 26.94
C THR A 456 14.76 3.77 26.98
N ASP A 457 14.92 3.19 25.80
CA ASP A 457 15.64 1.97 25.51
C ASP A 457 16.47 2.15 24.24
N THR A 458 17.48 1.30 24.01
CA THR A 458 18.29 1.35 22.78
C THR A 458 18.07 0.10 21.94
N PHE A 459 17.79 0.30 20.65
CA PHE A 459 17.61 -0.75 19.64
C PHE A 459 18.43 -0.39 18.41
N ASP A 460 19.31 -1.27 17.95
CA ASP A 460 20.18 -1.01 16.79
C ASP A 460 20.95 0.32 16.86
N GLY A 461 21.37 0.72 18.07
CA GLY A 461 22.04 2.00 18.32
C GLY A 461 21.14 3.23 18.36
N ILE A 462 19.82 3.07 18.18
CA ILE A 462 18.82 4.14 18.21
C ILE A 462 18.12 4.13 19.58
N THR A 463 18.07 5.29 20.24
CA THR A 463 17.28 5.49 21.45
C THR A 463 15.82 5.64 21.08
N ALA A 464 14.95 4.86 21.74
CA ALA A 464 13.52 4.90 21.54
C ALA A 464 12.76 4.90 22.88
N THR A 465 11.62 5.58 22.92
CA THR A 465 10.66 5.44 24.03
C THR A 465 9.61 4.41 23.63
N CYS A 466 9.42 3.39 24.46
CA CYS A 466 8.35 2.40 24.34
C CYS A 466 7.22 2.75 25.31
N LEU A 467 6.04 3.11 24.79
CA LEU A 467 4.92 3.58 25.60
C LEU A 467 3.62 2.89 25.18
N ASP A 468 2.78 2.52 26.13
CA ASP A 468 1.46 1.97 25.86
C ASP A 468 0.38 2.85 26.50
N ALA A 469 -0.18 3.76 25.71
CA ALA A 469 -1.34 4.58 26.04
C ALA A 469 -2.29 4.60 24.84
N ALA A 470 -3.51 4.11 25.01
CA ALA A 470 -4.52 3.82 23.98
C ALA A 470 -4.11 2.77 22.92
N ASN A 471 -2.84 2.75 22.49
CA ASN A 471 -2.18 1.65 21.79
C ASN A 471 -0.66 1.70 22.08
N PRO A 472 0.04 0.55 22.02
CA PRO A 472 1.50 0.51 22.08
C PRO A 472 2.16 1.30 20.93
N CYS A 473 3.10 2.18 21.29
CA CYS A 473 3.83 3.06 20.39
C CYS A 473 5.34 3.07 20.74
N VAL A 474 6.16 3.25 19.71
CA VAL A 474 7.61 3.44 19.79
C VAL A 474 7.95 4.80 19.20
N PHE A 475 8.69 5.63 19.93
CA PHE A 475 9.06 6.98 19.49
C PHE A 475 10.57 7.12 19.36
N VAL A 476 11.04 7.52 18.18
CA VAL A 476 12.46 7.73 17.85
C VAL A 476 12.69 9.16 17.38
N SER A 477 13.84 9.74 17.68
CA SER A 477 14.15 11.12 17.25
C SER A 477 14.63 11.19 15.80
N ALA A 478 14.18 12.19 15.04
CA ALA A 478 14.63 12.44 13.68
C ALA A 478 16.15 12.68 13.59
N SER A 479 16.73 13.34 14.59
CA SER A 479 18.16 13.65 14.63
C SER A 479 19.03 12.39 14.70
N GLN A 480 18.61 11.39 15.48
CA GLN A 480 19.31 10.09 15.56
C GLN A 480 19.23 9.29 14.26
N LEU A 481 18.17 9.51 13.48
CA LEU A 481 17.99 8.89 12.17
C LEU A 481 18.70 9.66 11.04
N GLY A 482 19.26 10.85 11.32
CA GLY A 482 19.91 11.70 10.32
C GLY A 482 18.93 12.28 9.30
N VAL A 483 17.67 12.49 9.68
CA VAL A 483 16.61 13.02 8.80
C VAL A 483 15.96 14.27 9.37
N LEU A 484 15.27 15.03 8.51
CA LEU A 484 14.45 16.16 8.95
C LEU A 484 13.20 15.67 9.70
N GLY A 485 12.68 16.50 10.61
CA GLY A 485 11.47 16.19 11.38
C GLY A 485 10.18 16.27 10.56
N ASP A 486 10.20 17.02 9.47
CA ASP A 486 9.01 17.44 8.73
C ASP A 486 8.71 16.59 7.48
N LEU A 487 9.41 15.46 7.30
CA LEU A 487 9.31 14.61 6.11
C LEU A 487 7.88 14.36 5.62
N THR A 488 7.67 14.48 4.32
CA THR A 488 6.46 14.03 3.64
C THR A 488 6.41 12.49 3.57
N PRO A 489 5.21 11.88 3.42
CA PRO A 489 5.09 10.44 3.19
C PRO A 489 5.94 9.94 2.01
N GLN A 490 5.99 10.73 0.94
CA GLN A 490 6.80 10.40 -0.24
C GLN A 490 8.29 10.41 0.09
N GLN A 491 8.79 11.39 0.84
CA GLN A 491 10.20 11.41 1.28
C GLN A 491 10.54 10.23 2.21
N ILE A 492 9.62 9.83 3.09
CA ILE A 492 9.81 8.61 3.91
C ILE A 492 9.85 7.37 3.02
N ASP A 493 8.97 7.30 2.00
CA ASP A 493 8.89 6.17 1.09
C ASP A 493 10.11 6.04 0.16
N ASP A 494 10.65 7.18 -0.29
CA ASP A 494 11.80 7.30 -1.18
C ASP A 494 13.13 7.16 -0.44
N HIS A 495 13.15 7.36 0.88
CA HIS A 495 14.37 7.23 1.67
C HIS A 495 14.87 5.77 1.64
N PRO A 496 16.15 5.52 1.27
CA PRO A 496 16.65 4.19 0.94
C PRO A 496 16.60 3.19 2.11
N THR A 497 16.85 3.65 3.33
CA THR A 497 17.00 2.79 4.52
C THR A 497 16.00 3.06 5.65
N LEU A 498 15.30 4.20 5.64
CA LEU A 498 14.53 4.68 6.80
C LEU A 498 13.43 3.70 7.19
N LYS A 499 12.64 3.22 6.22
CA LYS A 499 11.57 2.24 6.50
C LYS A 499 12.11 0.93 7.07
N SER A 500 13.22 0.41 6.55
CA SER A 500 13.84 -0.81 7.09
C SER A 500 14.40 -0.60 8.50
N THR A 501 15.00 0.56 8.77
CA THR A 501 15.51 0.92 10.11
C THR A 501 14.36 1.05 11.11
N LEU A 502 13.29 1.77 10.76
CA LEU A 502 12.11 1.90 11.61
C LEU A 502 11.45 0.55 11.88
N GLU A 503 11.36 -0.32 10.88
CA GLU A 503 10.78 -1.65 11.06
C GLU A 503 11.65 -2.54 11.97
N SER A 504 12.98 -2.47 11.85
CA SER A 504 13.92 -3.17 12.75
C SER A 504 13.70 -2.75 14.20
N VAL A 505 13.75 -1.45 14.47
CA VAL A 505 13.52 -0.88 15.82
C VAL A 505 12.12 -1.26 16.34
N ARG A 506 11.09 -1.18 15.50
CA ARG A 506 9.71 -1.51 15.89
C ARG A 506 9.56 -2.96 16.34
N ARG A 507 10.19 -3.90 15.64
CA ARG A 507 10.12 -5.34 15.95
C ARG A 507 10.90 -5.68 17.21
N ALA A 508 12.12 -5.15 17.36
CA ALA A 508 12.92 -5.33 18.57
C ALA A 508 12.21 -4.74 19.81
N ALA A 509 11.63 -3.55 19.67
CA ALA A 509 10.84 -2.92 20.72
C ALA A 509 9.58 -3.73 21.06
N ALA A 510 8.88 -4.29 20.07
CA ALA A 510 7.71 -5.13 20.30
C ALA A 510 8.01 -6.34 21.18
N VAL A 511 9.15 -7.01 20.94
CA VAL A 511 9.62 -8.12 21.78
C VAL A 511 9.90 -7.64 23.20
N LYS A 512 10.62 -6.52 23.35
CA LYS A 512 10.93 -5.96 24.68
C LYS A 512 9.69 -5.50 25.45
N MET A 513 8.66 -5.05 24.75
CA MET A 513 7.36 -4.68 25.33
C MET A 513 6.48 -5.89 25.70
N GLY A 514 6.91 -7.12 25.36
CA GLY A 514 6.13 -8.34 25.57
C GLY A 514 4.96 -8.52 24.60
N LEU A 515 4.96 -7.83 23.46
CA LEU A 515 3.90 -7.90 22.46
C LEU A 515 4.10 -9.04 21.45
N ALA A 516 5.31 -9.59 21.37
CA ALA A 516 5.67 -10.73 20.54
C ALA A 516 6.79 -11.55 21.21
N GLN A 517 6.85 -12.86 20.94
CA GLN A 517 7.92 -13.72 21.46
C GLN A 517 9.23 -13.54 20.69
N THR A 518 9.13 -13.33 19.37
CA THR A 518 10.26 -13.09 18.48
C THR A 518 9.95 -11.94 17.53
N GLU A 519 10.98 -11.34 16.97
CA GLU A 519 10.80 -10.23 16.02
C GLU A 519 9.95 -10.65 14.82
N ASP A 520 10.11 -11.88 14.29
CA ASP A 520 9.34 -12.42 13.14
C ASP A 520 7.86 -12.60 13.45
N GLN A 521 7.49 -12.69 14.72
CA GLN A 521 6.10 -12.82 15.17
C GLN A 521 5.46 -11.47 15.52
N THR A 522 6.12 -10.34 15.22
CA THR A 522 5.60 -9.02 15.57
C THR A 522 4.36 -8.68 14.73
N PRO A 523 3.20 -8.38 15.35
CA PRO A 523 2.02 -7.94 14.62
C PRO A 523 2.31 -6.68 13.78
N GLY A 524 1.78 -6.60 12.56
CA GLY A 524 1.99 -5.43 11.68
C GLY A 524 1.28 -4.17 12.17
N SER A 525 0.25 -4.30 13.01
CA SER A 525 -0.58 -3.20 13.49
C SER A 525 -0.10 -2.61 14.82
N VAL A 526 0.62 -3.38 15.66
CA VAL A 526 1.12 -2.96 16.98
C VAL A 526 2.52 -3.55 17.29
N PRO A 527 3.42 -2.81 17.96
CA PRO A 527 3.31 -1.39 18.27
C PRO A 527 3.40 -0.54 17.00
N LYS A 528 2.87 0.69 17.04
CA LYS A 528 3.15 1.71 16.02
C LYS A 528 4.54 2.28 16.26
N ILE A 529 5.19 2.81 15.22
CA ILE A 529 6.44 3.56 15.37
C ILE A 529 6.27 4.96 14.77
N ALA A 530 6.80 5.98 15.45
CA ALA A 530 6.76 7.36 14.99
C ALA A 530 8.12 8.05 15.17
N ILE A 531 8.48 8.87 14.18
CA ILE A 531 9.60 9.81 14.25
C ILE A 531 9.09 11.07 14.92
N VAL A 532 9.87 11.60 15.87
CA VAL A 532 9.61 12.86 16.56
C VAL A 532 10.76 13.86 16.39
N ALA A 533 10.42 15.14 16.32
CA ALA A 533 11.40 16.21 16.27
C ALA A 533 10.83 17.51 16.85
N PRO A 534 11.68 18.44 17.29
CA PRO A 534 11.28 19.82 17.49
C PRO A 534 10.62 20.39 16.22
N PRO A 535 9.60 21.25 16.37
CA PRO A 535 8.96 21.89 15.24
C PRO A 535 9.93 22.82 14.50
N ALA A 536 9.87 22.80 13.16
CA ALA A 536 10.64 23.73 12.34
C ALA A 536 10.26 25.19 12.61
N ASP A 537 8.97 25.44 12.90
CA ASP A 537 8.43 26.70 13.36
C ASP A 537 7.74 26.53 14.74
N PRO A 538 8.40 26.92 15.83
CA PRO A 538 7.88 26.84 17.20
C PRO A 538 6.60 27.65 17.46
N SER A 539 6.27 28.64 16.62
CA SER A 539 5.04 29.44 16.80
C SER A 539 3.77 28.68 16.43
N SER A 540 3.92 27.57 15.70
CA SER A 540 2.85 26.93 14.95
C SER A 540 2.45 25.55 15.51
N SER A 541 3.28 24.97 16.38
CA SER A 541 3.10 23.64 16.99
C SER A 541 4.17 23.41 18.06
N ASN A 542 4.01 22.40 18.92
CA ASN A 542 5.00 22.06 19.94
C ASN A 542 5.96 20.94 19.51
N ILE A 543 5.56 20.09 18.55
CA ILE A 543 6.31 18.91 18.14
C ILE A 543 5.91 18.46 16.73
N GLU A 544 6.89 17.99 15.96
CA GLU A 544 6.68 17.31 14.68
C GLU A 544 6.62 15.80 14.91
N VAL A 545 5.59 15.15 14.35
CA VAL A 545 5.41 13.70 14.45
C VAL A 545 5.11 13.10 13.08
N ARG A 546 5.88 12.07 12.70
CA ARG A 546 5.64 11.27 11.49
C ARG A 546 5.45 9.81 11.87
N ALA A 547 4.20 9.35 11.83
CA ALA A 547 3.83 8.01 12.25
C ALA A 547 3.82 7.01 11.09
N MET A 548 4.27 5.79 11.36
CA MET A 548 4.13 4.63 10.46
C MET A 548 2.96 3.76 10.91
N SER A 549 2.24 3.19 9.96
CA SER A 549 1.19 2.20 10.22
C SER A 549 1.21 1.10 9.18
N VAL A 550 1.37 -0.15 9.60
CA VAL A 550 1.41 -1.34 8.73
C VAL A 550 2.47 -1.17 7.62
N GLY A 551 3.66 -0.70 8.00
CA GLY A 551 4.79 -0.48 7.10
C GLY A 551 4.67 0.71 6.15
N GLN A 552 3.64 1.55 6.28
CA GLN A 552 3.42 2.71 5.41
C GLN A 552 3.44 4.02 6.21
N PRO A 553 3.97 5.13 5.67
CA PRO A 553 3.87 6.44 6.28
C PRO A 553 2.42 6.89 6.34
N HIS A 554 1.97 7.29 7.53
CA HIS A 554 0.61 7.74 7.73
C HIS A 554 0.45 9.16 7.17
N LYS A 555 -0.62 9.41 6.39
CA LYS A 555 -0.85 10.71 5.72
C LYS A 555 -1.28 11.84 6.66
N ALA A 556 -1.61 11.52 7.91
CA ALA A 556 -1.90 12.44 9.00
C ALA A 556 -1.26 11.87 10.29
N ILE A 557 -2.01 11.74 11.39
CA ILE A 557 -1.58 10.96 12.57
C ILE A 557 -2.73 10.08 13.08
N PRO A 558 -2.48 8.81 13.45
CA PRO A 558 -3.48 8.03 14.18
C PRO A 558 -3.74 8.65 15.55
N VAL A 559 -5.01 8.84 15.94
CA VAL A 559 -5.38 9.42 17.25
C VAL A 559 -4.70 8.69 18.41
N THR A 560 -4.60 7.37 18.38
CA THR A 560 -3.95 6.61 19.46
C THR A 560 -2.45 6.93 19.59
N VAL A 561 -1.77 7.24 18.47
CA VAL A 561 -0.37 7.72 18.50
C VAL A 561 -0.32 9.13 19.07
N ALA A 562 -1.27 10.00 18.72
CA ALA A 562 -1.35 11.35 19.25
C ALA A 562 -1.56 11.38 20.79
N LEU A 563 -2.41 10.48 21.32
CA LEU A 563 -2.60 10.36 22.78
C LEU A 563 -1.36 9.80 23.47
N ALA A 564 -0.65 8.86 22.84
CA ALA A 564 0.63 8.38 23.33
C ALA A 564 1.69 9.51 23.34
N VAL A 565 1.68 10.40 22.35
CA VAL A 565 2.50 11.63 22.36
C VAL A 565 2.10 12.54 23.52
N ALA A 566 0.80 12.77 23.77
CA ALA A 566 0.34 13.59 24.89
C ALA A 566 0.83 13.05 26.25
N ALA A 567 0.80 11.73 26.42
CA ALA A 567 1.31 11.07 27.61
C ALA A 567 2.84 11.21 27.71
N ALA A 568 3.56 10.87 26.64
CA ALA A 568 5.03 10.90 26.62
C ALA A 568 5.59 12.33 26.78
N ALA A 569 4.93 13.33 26.22
CA ALA A 569 5.29 14.74 26.33
C ALA A 569 5.30 15.27 27.78
N LYS A 570 4.60 14.60 28.72
CA LYS A 570 4.59 14.93 30.15
C LYS A 570 5.53 14.05 30.99
N LEU A 571 6.22 13.09 30.38
CA LEU A 571 7.16 12.18 31.05
C LEU A 571 8.61 12.58 30.74
N LYS A 572 9.31 13.14 31.74
CA LYS A 572 10.73 13.56 31.64
C LYS A 572 11.62 12.40 31.17
N GLY A 573 12.53 12.68 30.26
CA GLY A 573 13.49 11.70 29.74
C GLY A 573 12.93 10.72 28.70
N THR A 574 11.73 10.98 28.15
CA THR A 574 11.26 10.29 26.93
C THR A 574 11.74 11.04 25.69
N THR A 575 11.91 10.34 24.56
CA THR A 575 12.30 10.97 23.28
C THR A 575 11.30 12.03 22.83
N VAL A 576 10.02 11.86 23.17
CA VAL A 576 8.96 12.84 22.92
C VAL A 576 9.17 14.07 23.78
N PHE A 577 9.33 13.94 25.10
CA PHE A 577 9.56 15.07 26.01
C PHE A 577 10.77 15.92 25.58
N GLU A 578 11.86 15.28 25.16
CA GLU A 578 13.07 15.98 24.68
C GLU A 578 12.88 16.66 23.32
N SER A 579 11.85 16.29 22.55
CA SER A 579 11.54 16.86 21.24
C SER A 579 10.45 17.94 21.29
N VAL A 580 9.81 18.15 22.44
CA VAL A 580 8.74 19.16 22.60
C VAL A 580 9.36 20.53 22.86
N VAL A 581 8.95 21.53 22.08
CA VAL A 581 9.16 22.94 22.44
C VAL A 581 8.04 23.36 23.38
N LYS A 582 8.40 23.60 24.64
CA LYS A 582 7.48 24.01 25.70
C LYS A 582 7.00 25.44 25.45
N GLY A 583 5.68 25.65 25.53
CA GLY A 583 5.09 26.99 25.61
C GLY A 583 5.16 27.57 27.03
N ASP A 584 4.55 28.75 27.21
CA ASP A 584 4.61 29.52 28.46
C ASP A 584 3.85 28.89 29.65
N SER A 585 3.04 27.85 29.43
CA SER A 585 2.28 27.16 30.49
C SER A 585 2.44 25.64 30.41
N GLU A 586 2.66 24.98 31.57
CA GLU A 586 2.73 23.51 31.66
C GLU A 586 1.38 22.81 31.37
N ASN A 587 0.27 23.57 31.35
CA ASN A 587 -1.09 23.06 31.13
C ASN A 587 -1.62 23.29 29.72
N SER A 588 -0.82 23.84 28.81
CA SER A 588 -1.25 24.01 27.42
C SER A 588 -1.36 22.65 26.70
N PRO A 589 -2.36 22.47 25.81
CA PRO A 589 -2.45 21.26 25.00
C PRO A 589 -1.19 21.09 24.15
N THR A 590 -0.77 19.85 23.95
CA THR A 590 0.33 19.53 23.04
C THR A 590 -0.19 19.62 21.61
N LEU A 591 0.33 20.60 20.85
CA LEU A 591 0.06 20.78 19.43
C LEU A 591 1.02 19.94 18.60
N ILE A 592 0.51 18.88 18.00
CA ILE A 592 1.27 17.94 17.17
C ILE A 592 1.15 18.32 15.70
N ARG A 593 2.25 18.72 15.06
CA ARG A 593 2.31 18.87 13.62
C ARG A 593 2.56 17.51 12.95
N HIS A 594 1.64 17.12 12.08
CA HIS A 594 1.70 15.92 11.27
C HIS A 594 1.58 16.30 9.78
N THR A 595 1.70 15.33 8.89
CA THR A 595 1.72 15.53 7.42
C THR A 595 0.57 16.37 6.85
N SER A 596 -0.59 16.36 7.50
CA SER A 596 -1.80 17.02 7.00
C SER A 596 -2.13 18.34 7.74
N GLY A 597 -1.36 18.70 8.77
CA GLY A 597 -1.63 19.88 9.60
C GLY A 597 -1.28 19.67 11.07
N VAL A 598 -2.01 20.33 11.97
CA VAL A 598 -1.78 20.37 13.41
C VAL A 598 -2.95 19.72 14.15
N LEU A 599 -2.60 18.98 15.20
CA LEU A 599 -3.54 18.32 16.09
C LEU A 599 -3.26 18.68 17.54
N GLY A 600 -4.23 19.33 18.19
CA GLY A 600 -4.20 19.49 19.65
C GLY A 600 -4.62 18.22 20.38
N VAL A 601 -3.81 17.81 21.35
CA VAL A 601 -4.13 16.75 22.31
C VAL A 601 -3.77 17.21 23.72
N ASP A 602 -4.44 16.67 24.72
CA ASP A 602 -4.07 16.89 26.11
C ASP A 602 -4.14 15.57 26.89
N GLY A 603 -3.45 15.51 28.03
CA GLY A 603 -3.38 14.36 28.91
C GLY A 603 -3.29 14.79 30.36
N LYS A 604 -4.22 14.34 31.20
CA LYS A 604 -4.22 14.65 32.63
C LYS A 604 -3.59 13.50 33.41
N PHE A 605 -2.58 13.83 34.21
CA PHE A 605 -2.01 12.90 35.18
C PHE A 605 -2.55 13.22 36.58
N SER A 606 -2.77 12.19 37.39
CA SER A 606 -3.04 12.31 38.82
C SER A 606 -1.79 12.74 39.58
N ASP A 607 -1.96 13.09 40.86
CA ASP A 607 -0.85 13.36 41.78
C ASP A 607 0.06 12.11 41.96
N SER A 608 -0.50 10.91 41.81
CA SER A 608 0.24 9.64 41.80
C SER A 608 0.98 9.35 40.48
N ARG A 609 0.98 10.29 39.53
CA ARG A 609 1.57 10.18 38.18
C ARG A 609 0.94 9.08 37.32
N GLU A 610 -0.33 8.77 37.56
CA GLU A 610 -1.11 7.91 36.68
C GLU A 610 -1.85 8.74 35.64
N LEU A 611 -1.87 8.29 34.39
CA LEU A 611 -2.59 8.97 33.32
C LEU A 611 -4.10 8.75 33.49
N GLU A 612 -4.80 9.72 34.08
CA GLU A 612 -6.25 9.68 34.35
C GLU A 612 -7.05 9.67 33.05
N TYR A 613 -6.75 10.60 32.15
CA TYR A 613 -7.33 10.61 30.82
C TYR A 613 -6.43 11.30 29.80
N ALA A 614 -6.67 10.99 28.53
CA ALA A 614 -6.14 11.75 27.40
C ALA A 614 -7.28 12.20 26.49
N THR A 615 -7.25 13.45 26.04
CA THR A 615 -8.34 14.08 25.28
C THR A 615 -7.89 14.57 23.92
N VAL A 616 -8.83 14.53 22.97
CA VAL A 616 -8.65 15.04 21.61
C VAL A 616 -9.99 15.54 21.06
N LEU A 617 -9.95 16.66 20.33
CA LEU A 617 -11.11 17.15 19.58
C LEU A 617 -11.14 16.55 18.17
N ARG A 618 -12.31 16.09 17.76
CA ARG A 618 -12.59 15.51 16.44
C ARG A 618 -13.89 16.06 15.90
N THR A 619 -14.25 15.61 14.71
CA THR A 619 -15.56 15.85 14.12
C THR A 619 -16.02 14.56 13.46
N ALA A 620 -17.32 14.32 13.39
CA ALA A 620 -17.91 13.22 12.65
C ALA A 620 -19.08 13.70 11.80
N ARG A 621 -19.47 12.89 10.81
CA ARG A 621 -20.63 13.17 9.97
C ARG A 621 -21.19 11.88 9.37
N ARG A 622 -22.50 11.66 9.52
CA ARG A 622 -23.25 10.66 8.75
C ARG A 622 -23.26 11.06 7.27
N LEU A 623 -22.77 10.18 6.39
CA LEU A 623 -22.70 10.43 4.94
C LEU A 623 -23.80 9.71 4.17
N MET A 624 -24.19 8.53 4.65
CA MET A 624 -25.23 7.69 4.06
C MET A 624 -25.82 6.80 5.15
N GLU A 625 -27.10 6.45 5.00
CA GLU A 625 -27.80 5.44 5.78
C GLU A 625 -28.66 4.59 4.84
N GLY A 626 -28.73 3.28 5.09
CA GLY A 626 -29.54 2.38 4.30
C GLY A 626 -29.09 0.93 4.43
N LYS A 627 -28.91 0.25 3.30
CA LYS A 627 -28.42 -1.14 3.26
C LYS A 627 -27.15 -1.22 2.43
N VAL A 628 -26.15 -1.94 2.93
CA VAL A 628 -24.99 -2.35 2.14
C VAL A 628 -25.22 -3.75 1.59
N PHE A 629 -24.79 -3.99 0.35
CA PHE A 629 -25.00 -5.25 -0.36
C PHE A 629 -23.67 -5.94 -0.65
N TRP A 630 -23.64 -7.27 -0.56
CA TRP A 630 -22.49 -8.11 -0.94
C TRP A 630 -22.95 -9.43 -1.59
N LYS A 631 -21.99 -10.20 -2.11
CA LYS A 631 -22.23 -11.43 -2.90
C LYS A 631 -22.05 -12.69 -2.07
#